data_AF-A0AA35M412-F1
#
_entry.id   AF-A0AA35M412-F1
#
_cell.length_a   1.000
_cell.length_b   1.000
_cell.length_c   1.000
_cell.angle_alpha   90.00
_cell.angle_beta   90.00
_cell.angle_gamma   90.00
#
_symmetry.space_group_name_H-M   'P 1'
#
loop_
_entity.id
_entity.type
_entity.pdbx_description
1 polymer ?
#
loop_
_entity_poly.entity_id
_entity_poly.type
_entity_poly.pdbx_seq_one_letter_code
_entity_poly.pdbx_strand_id
1 'polypeptide(L)'
;MALIGPLVPGRKRISLPARTLPPLKYLAYNLPSKVWSLRDLGHPDNQGISPFGVSELFRLFSDDAIDEMRTELFTNPKIWTDYYFSSKYAGS
;
A
#
# COMPACT_ATOMS: atom_id res chain seq x y z
N MET A 1 23.29 22.94 7.82
CA MET A 1 22.52 22.82 6.56
C MET A 1 21.76 21.52 6.56
N ALA A 2 20.45 21.59 6.76
CA ALA A 2 19.48 20.53 6.43
C ALA A 2 18.19 21.26 6.06
N LEU A 3 17.82 21.24 4.78
CA LEU A 3 16.58 21.85 4.29
C LEU A 3 15.43 20.90 4.62
N ILE A 4 14.74 21.18 5.71
CA ILE A 4 13.49 20.53 6.09
C ILE A 4 12.45 21.07 5.10
N GLY A 5 12.00 20.24 4.16
CA GLY A 5 10.93 20.59 3.22
C GLY A 5 9.65 20.96 3.97
N PRO A 6 8.75 21.77 3.36
CA PRO A 6 7.58 22.26 4.06
C PRO A 6 6.69 21.09 4.52
N LEU A 7 6.34 21.10 5.80
CA LEU A 7 5.29 20.27 6.37
C LEU A 7 4.01 20.51 5.57
N VAL A 8 3.48 19.43 4.96
CA VAL A 8 2.17 19.44 4.28
C VAL A 8 1.14 20.03 5.25
N PRO A 9 0.41 21.10 4.88
CA PRO A 9 -0.52 21.76 5.80
C PRO A 9 -1.58 20.76 6.26
N GLY A 10 -1.90 20.84 7.56
CA GLY A 10 -2.70 19.86 8.29
C GLY A 10 -3.95 19.40 7.54
N ARG A 11 -3.92 18.17 7.04
CA ARG A 11 -5.11 17.50 6.49
C ARG A 11 -6.13 17.40 7.62
N LYS A 12 -7.26 18.09 7.50
CA LYS A 12 -8.43 17.82 8.33
C LYS A 12 -8.74 16.33 8.19
N ARG A 13 -8.71 15.60 9.31
CA ARG A 13 -9.08 14.18 9.36
C ARG A 13 -10.51 14.08 8.88
N ILE A 14 -10.73 13.42 7.76
CA ILE A 14 -12.08 13.11 7.28
C ILE A 14 -12.68 12.18 8.33
N SER A 15 -13.77 12.60 8.97
CA SER A 15 -14.67 11.65 9.60
C SER A 15 -15.62 11.17 8.52
N LEU A 16 -15.17 10.18 7.74
CA LEU A 16 -16.12 9.28 7.09
C LEU A 16 -16.99 8.69 8.22
N PRO A 17 -18.29 8.43 8.01
CA PRO A 17 -19.06 7.67 8.99
C PRO A 17 -18.22 6.42 9.28
N ALA A 18 -17.77 6.30 10.53
CA ALA A 18 -16.80 5.29 10.92
C ALA A 18 -17.51 3.96 10.89
N ARG A 19 -17.66 3.39 9.70
CA ARG A 19 -18.05 2.00 9.55
C ARG A 19 -16.92 1.21 10.18
N THR A 20 -17.24 0.52 11.26
CA THR A 20 -16.25 -0.25 12.01
C THR A 20 -15.74 -1.35 11.08
N LEU A 21 -14.47 -1.26 10.67
CA LEU A 21 -13.79 -2.27 9.87
C LEU A 21 -13.04 -3.19 10.85
N PRO A 22 -13.60 -4.34 11.25
CA PRO A 22 -12.90 -5.26 12.12
C PRO A 22 -11.65 -5.77 11.39
N PRO A 23 -10.43 -5.49 11.88
CA PRO A 23 -9.18 -5.82 11.17
C PRO A 23 -9.09 -7.31 10.79
N LEU A 24 -9.62 -8.18 11.66
CA LEU A 24 -9.66 -9.63 11.46
C LEU A 24 -10.54 -10.07 10.28
N LYS A 25 -11.50 -9.26 9.84
CA LYS A 25 -12.37 -9.60 8.69
C LYS A 25 -11.73 -9.22 7.35
N TYR A 26 -10.86 -8.21 7.36
CA TYR A 26 -10.29 -7.64 6.14
C TYR A 26 -8.91 -8.23 5.83
N LEU A 27 -8.18 -8.70 6.85
CA LEU A 27 -6.90 -9.36 6.68
C LEU A 27 -7.12 -10.83 6.27
N ALA A 28 -6.77 -11.15 5.03
CA ALA A 28 -6.74 -12.52 4.52
C ALA A 28 -5.32 -12.85 4.06
N TYR A 29 -4.36 -12.58 4.96
CA TYR A 29 -2.95 -12.80 4.67
C TYR A 29 -2.68 -14.28 4.44
N ASN A 30 -2.29 -14.59 3.21
CA ASN A 30 -1.75 -15.90 2.86
C ASN A 30 -0.27 -15.73 2.57
N LEU A 31 0.56 -16.66 3.06
CA LEU A 31 1.97 -16.67 2.71
C LEU A 31 2.11 -16.78 1.18
N PRO A 32 3.05 -16.04 0.57
CA PRO A 32 3.41 -16.28 -0.82
C PRO A 32 3.81 -17.74 -1.03
N SER A 33 3.36 -18.31 -2.16
CA SER A 33 3.64 -19.71 -2.52
C SER A 33 5.14 -19.99 -2.64
N LYS A 34 5.91 -18.97 -3.03
CA LYS A 34 7.35 -19.03 -3.14
C LYS A 34 7.98 -17.69 -2.78
N VAL A 35 9.08 -17.77 -2.06
CA VAL A 35 9.95 -16.65 -1.75
C VAL A 35 11.37 -17.04 -2.16
N TRP A 36 12.04 -16.15 -2.90
CA TRP A 36 13.43 -16.28 -3.30
C TRP A 36 14.29 -15.39 -2.42
N SER A 37 15.38 -15.94 -1.91
CA SER A 37 16.44 -15.17 -1.27
C SER A 37 17.30 -14.43 -2.31
N LEU A 38 18.12 -13.50 -1.84
CA LEU A 38 19.12 -12.85 -2.70
C LEU A 38 20.10 -13.86 -3.30
N ARG A 39 20.50 -14.88 -2.54
CA ARG A 39 21.33 -15.98 -3.03
C ARG A 39 20.68 -16.76 -4.17
N ASP A 40 19.38 -17.03 -4.08
CA ASP A 40 18.64 -17.72 -5.15
C ASP A 40 18.61 -16.91 -6.46
N LEU A 41 18.82 -15.60 -6.36
CA LEU A 41 18.89 -14.66 -7.49
C LEU A 41 20.34 -14.36 -7.92
N GLY A 42 21.34 -15.01 -7.32
CA GLY A 42 22.76 -14.81 -7.65
C GLY A 42 23.42 -13.61 -6.96
N HIS A 43 22.78 -13.04 -5.94
CA HIS A 43 23.32 -11.92 -5.15
C HIS A 43 23.86 -12.41 -3.79
N PRO A 44 24.93 -11.79 -3.26
CA PRO A 44 25.40 -12.06 -1.91
C PRO A 44 24.39 -11.56 -0.87
N ASP A 45 24.26 -12.28 0.26
CA ASP A 45 23.27 -11.99 1.31
C ASP A 45 23.42 -10.60 1.96
N ASN A 46 24.60 -9.98 1.83
CA ASN A 46 24.91 -8.66 2.39
C ASN A 46 24.57 -7.51 1.44
N GLN A 47 24.01 -7.79 0.25
CA GLN A 47 23.63 -6.80 -0.74
C GLN A 47 22.12 -6.51 -0.66
N GLY A 48 21.69 -5.76 0.36
CA GLY A 48 20.29 -5.32 0.50
C GLY A 48 19.89 -4.99 1.93
N ILE A 49 18.66 -4.51 2.10
CA ILE A 49 18.03 -4.28 3.43
C ILE A 49 17.09 -5.43 3.84
N SER A 50 16.90 -6.43 2.96
CA SER A 50 15.99 -7.56 3.15
C SER A 50 16.68 -8.87 2.78
N PRO A 51 16.51 -9.95 3.56
CA PRO A 51 16.98 -11.28 3.19
C PRO A 51 16.14 -11.91 2.06
N PHE A 52 14.94 -11.40 1.83
CA PHE A 52 14.07 -11.79 0.73
C PHE A 52 14.36 -10.93 -0.49
N GLY A 53 14.68 -11.58 -1.61
CA GLY A 53 14.94 -10.94 -2.90
C GLY A 53 13.65 -10.68 -3.67
N VAL A 54 12.82 -11.70 -3.84
CA VAL A 54 11.52 -11.61 -4.55
C VAL A 54 10.54 -12.59 -3.89
N SER A 55 9.24 -12.28 -3.93
CA SER A 55 8.19 -13.24 -3.61
C SER A 55 7.18 -13.31 -4.74
N GLU A 56 6.52 -14.45 -4.87
CA GLU A 56 5.31 -14.58 -5.69
C GLU A 56 4.18 -13.68 -5.17
N LEU A 57 3.18 -13.46 -6.02
CA LEU A 57 1.99 -12.68 -5.64
C LEU A 57 1.27 -13.36 -4.48
N PHE A 58 0.91 -12.57 -3.47
CA PHE A 58 0.12 -13.03 -2.33
C PHE A 58 -1.02 -12.07 -2.04
N ARG A 59 -2.09 -12.63 -1.50
CA ARG A 59 -3.27 -11.88 -1.10
C ARG A 59 -3.07 -11.39 0.34
N LEU A 60 -3.21 -10.09 0.54
CA LEU A 60 -3.18 -9.47 1.86
C LEU A 60 -4.60 -9.22 2.40
N PHE A 61 -5.52 -8.87 1.52
CA PHE A 61 -6.89 -8.49 1.85
C PHE A 61 -7.91 -9.53 1.35
N SER A 62 -9.01 -9.72 2.06
CA SER A 62 -10.15 -10.54 1.58
C SER A 62 -10.83 -9.91 0.36
N ASP A 63 -11.60 -10.68 -0.40
CA ASP A 63 -12.36 -10.13 -1.54
C ASP A 63 -13.35 -9.05 -1.09
N ASP A 64 -14.07 -9.30 0.01
CA ASP A 64 -14.96 -8.32 0.65
C ASP A 64 -14.23 -6.99 0.96
N ALA A 65 -12.99 -7.08 1.44
CA ALA A 65 -12.17 -5.92 1.74
C ALA A 65 -11.81 -5.13 0.48
N ILE A 66 -11.42 -5.86 -0.56
CA ILE A 66 -11.05 -5.27 -1.85
C ILE A 66 -12.27 -4.58 -2.49
N ASP A 67 -13.42 -5.22 -2.45
CA ASP A 67 -14.65 -4.68 -3.04
C ASP A 67 -15.16 -3.45 -2.30
N GLU A 68 -15.06 -3.43 -0.96
CA GLU A 68 -15.38 -2.23 -0.17
C GLU A 68 -14.41 -1.08 -0.51
N MET A 69 -13.09 -1.34 -0.54
CA MET A 69 -12.09 -0.32 -0.88
C MET A 69 -12.31 0.25 -2.29
N ARG A 70 -12.65 -0.61 -3.26
CA ARG A 70 -13.00 -0.19 -4.62
C ARG A 70 -14.29 0.62 -4.64
N THR A 71 -15.31 0.18 -3.92
CA THR A 71 -16.60 0.88 -3.83
C THR A 71 -16.40 2.28 -3.29
N GLU A 72 -15.60 2.44 -2.23
CA GLU A 72 -15.24 3.74 -1.68
C GLU A 72 -14.56 4.62 -2.74
N LEU A 73 -13.53 4.07 -3.41
CA LEU A 73 -12.77 4.78 -4.44
C LEU A 73 -13.66 5.26 -5.60
N PHE A 74 -14.60 4.44 -6.08
CA PHE A 74 -15.41 4.77 -7.26
C PHE A 74 -16.71 5.54 -6.93
N THR A 75 -17.22 5.44 -5.70
CA THR A 75 -18.51 6.06 -5.32
C THR A 75 -18.32 7.40 -4.64
N ASN A 76 -17.18 7.64 -3.98
CA ASN A 76 -16.93 8.89 -3.27
C ASN A 76 -16.22 9.91 -4.19
N PRO A 77 -16.93 10.92 -4.74
CA PRO A 77 -16.34 11.89 -5.66
C PRO A 77 -15.24 12.74 -4.99
N LYS A 78 -15.27 12.90 -3.66
CA LYS A 78 -14.23 13.65 -2.93
C LYS A 78 -12.86 13.00 -3.03
N ILE A 79 -12.78 11.69 -3.20
CA ILE A 79 -11.49 10.99 -3.31
C ILE A 79 -10.74 11.47 -4.55
N TRP A 80 -11.44 11.56 -5.69
CA TRP A 80 -10.84 12.03 -6.94
C TRP A 80 -10.61 13.54 -6.97
N THR A 81 -11.43 14.33 -6.28
CA THR A 81 -11.27 15.80 -6.23
C THR A 81 -10.17 16.25 -5.28
N ASP A 82 -10.13 15.70 -4.06
CA ASP A 82 -9.31 16.23 -2.96
C ASP A 82 -8.02 15.40 -2.73
N TYR A 83 -7.98 14.15 -3.22
CA TYR A 83 -6.92 13.18 -2.87
C TYR A 83 -6.26 12.51 -4.08
N TYR A 84 -6.64 12.87 -5.31
CA TYR A 84 -5.92 12.44 -6.51
C TYR A 84 -4.57 13.17 -6.62
N PHE A 85 -3.49 12.41 -6.67
CA PHE A 85 -2.14 12.96 -6.85
C PHE A 85 -1.39 12.15 -7.91
N SER A 86 -0.94 12.83 -8.96
CA SER A 86 -0.05 12.26 -9.98
C SER A 86 1.29 13.00 -9.96
N SER A 87 2.39 12.27 -9.81
CA SER A 87 3.74 12.84 -9.91
C SER A 87 4.21 12.85 -11.35
N LYS A 88 4.93 13.91 -11.75
CA LYS A 88 5.58 14.03 -13.07
C LYS A 88 6.65 12.95 -13.35
N TYR A 89 7.05 12.20 -12.32
CA TYR A 89 8.03 11.11 -12.43
C TYR A 89 7.38 9.73 -12.66
N ALA A 90 6.04 9.65 -12.70
CA ALA A 90 5.31 8.38 -12.86
C ALA A 90 4.83 8.12 -14.31
N GLY A 91 5.19 8.99 -15.26
CA GLY A 91 4.91 8.82 -16.69
C GLY A 91 6.17 9.06 -17.51
N SER A 92 6.96 8.00 -17.71
CA SER A 92 8.01 7.92 -18.73
C SER A 92 7.75 6.72 -19.63
#